data_AF-A0ABC9YBW0-F1
#
_entry.id   AF-A0ABC9YBW0-F1
#
_cell.length_a   1.000
_cell.length_b   1.000
_cell.length_c   1.000
_cell.angle_alpha   90.00
_cell.angle_beta   90.00
_cell.angle_gamma   90.00
#
_symmetry.space_group_name_H-M   'P 1'
#
loop_
_entity.id
_entity.type
_entity.pdbx_description
1 polymer ?
#
loop_
_entity_poly.entity_id
_entity_poly.type
_entity_poly.pdbx_seq_one_letter_code
_entity_poly.pdbx_strand_id
1 'polypeptide(L)'
;MGNKQEQLEKCALLQGYDLISITEMWWDGSYDWSVGMEGYRLFRKDRHGRRRRGVTLYVNGQLECMELHLGMEEELTERLWVRIKGRAGAGDIMAGDITAGACYRPPDQGDRADEALYRQIGAASHSQALVLMGDFNHPDICWRDNTAGHKQSRRFLECVNDNFLSKW
;
A
#
# COMPACT_ATOMS: atom_id res chain seq x y z
N MET A 1 8.93 -23.20 15.42
CA MET A 1 7.99 -22.31 14.69
C MET A 1 8.73 -21.85 13.44
N GLY A 2 8.14 -22.05 12.25
CA GLY A 2 8.77 -21.62 11.00
C GLY A 2 8.84 -20.09 10.91
N ASN A 3 9.89 -19.57 10.28
CA ASN A 3 10.06 -18.15 10.06
C ASN A 3 8.99 -17.63 9.09
N LYS A 4 8.22 -16.62 9.49
CA LYS A 4 7.18 -15.99 8.65
C LYS A 4 7.77 -15.38 7.38
N GLN A 5 9.02 -14.92 7.43
CA GLN A 5 9.70 -14.37 6.25
C GLN A 5 9.95 -15.46 5.20
N GLU A 6 10.54 -16.59 5.60
CA GLU A 6 10.76 -17.72 4.68
C GLU A 6 9.45 -18.25 4.08
N GLN A 7 8.36 -18.23 4.86
CA GLN A 7 7.04 -18.58 4.36
C GLN A 7 6.55 -17.58 3.31
N LEU A 8 6.72 -16.28 3.57
CA LEU A 8 6.38 -15.24 2.61
C LEU A 8 7.18 -15.40 1.31
N GLU A 9 8.49 -15.59 1.41
CA GLU A 9 9.39 -15.76 0.26
C GLU A 9 8.99 -16.98 -0.58
N LYS A 10 8.71 -18.12 0.07
CA LYS A 10 8.20 -19.31 -0.62
C LYS A 10 6.85 -19.06 -1.29
N CYS A 11 5.93 -18.37 -0.62
CA CYS A 11 4.63 -18.04 -1.20
C CYS A 11 4.79 -17.09 -2.41
N ALA A 12 5.64 -16.08 -2.31
CA ALA A 12 5.89 -15.13 -3.38
C ALA A 12 6.51 -15.79 -4.61
N LEU A 13 7.44 -16.73 -4.40
CA LEU A 13 8.06 -17.52 -5.48
C LEU A 13 7.08 -18.52 -6.11
N LEU A 14 6.26 -19.19 -5.30
CA LEU A 14 5.31 -20.19 -5.80
C LEU A 14 4.10 -19.57 -6.51
N GLN A 15 3.59 -18.45 -6.01
CA GLN A 15 2.39 -17.80 -6.54
C GLN A 15 2.69 -16.74 -7.59
N GLY A 16 3.93 -16.22 -7.63
CA GLY A 16 4.34 -15.22 -8.62
C GLY A 16 3.58 -13.90 -8.50
N TYR A 17 3.35 -13.41 -7.28
CA TYR A 17 2.64 -12.14 -7.06
C TYR A 17 3.39 -10.95 -7.68
N ASP A 18 2.68 -10.04 -8.34
CA ASP A 18 3.31 -8.81 -8.86
C ASP A 18 3.55 -7.76 -7.78
N LEU A 19 2.69 -7.74 -6.76
CA LEU A 19 2.72 -6.79 -5.66
C LEU A 19 2.45 -7.49 -4.33
N ILE A 20 3.24 -7.15 -3.32
CA ILE A 20 3.06 -7.63 -1.95
C ILE A 20 3.22 -6.44 -1.00
N SER A 21 2.16 -6.10 -0.28
CA SER A 21 2.21 -5.08 0.77
C SER A 21 2.27 -5.73 2.14
N ILE A 22 3.15 -5.21 3.01
CA ILE A 22 3.24 -5.60 4.41
C ILE A 22 3.11 -4.34 5.27
N THR A 23 2.14 -4.38 6.18
CA THR A 23 1.93 -3.37 7.22
C THR A 23 2.35 -3.94 8.58
N GLU A 24 2.63 -3.07 9.56
CA GLU A 24 2.96 -3.46 10.94
C GLU A 24 4.14 -4.45 11.08
N MET A 25 5.28 -4.18 10.44
CA MET A 25 6.47 -5.02 10.63
C MET A 25 7.09 -4.84 12.02
N TRP A 26 6.84 -5.78 12.91
CA TRP A 26 7.50 -5.85 14.22
C TRP A 26 8.80 -6.65 14.15
N TRP A 27 9.90 -6.03 14.56
CA TRP A 27 11.22 -6.68 14.69
C TRP A 27 11.48 -7.09 16.13
N ASP A 28 11.85 -8.35 16.36
CA ASP A 28 12.25 -8.89 17.67
C ASP A 28 13.76 -9.05 17.85
N GLY A 29 14.58 -8.75 16.83
CA GLY A 29 16.03 -8.99 16.89
C GLY A 29 16.55 -10.04 15.94
N SER A 30 15.69 -10.97 15.50
CA SER A 30 16.13 -12.27 14.96
C SER A 30 16.32 -12.33 13.44
N TYR A 31 15.69 -11.43 12.68
CA TYR A 31 15.75 -11.46 11.22
C TYR A 31 15.74 -10.06 10.62
N ASP A 32 16.60 -9.83 9.65
CA ASP A 32 16.69 -8.55 8.97
C ASP A 32 15.67 -8.49 7.81
N TRP A 33 14.45 -8.04 8.11
CA TRP A 33 13.44 -7.70 7.10
C TRP A 33 13.88 -6.52 6.20
N SER A 34 15.09 -5.97 6.37
CA SER A 34 15.71 -5.07 5.39
C SER A 34 16.33 -5.83 4.20
N VAL A 35 16.43 -7.15 4.27
CA VAL A 35 16.90 -7.98 3.15
C VAL A 35 15.78 -8.09 2.12
N GLY A 36 16.05 -7.59 0.92
CA GLY A 36 15.14 -7.72 -0.22
C GLY A 36 14.87 -9.20 -0.54
N MET A 37 13.66 -9.50 -0.98
CA MET A 37 13.27 -10.83 -1.44
C MET A 37 13.76 -11.02 -2.88
N GLU A 38 14.39 -12.16 -3.18
CA GLU A 38 14.93 -12.44 -4.52
C GLU A 38 13.84 -12.32 -5.59
N GLY A 39 14.17 -11.65 -6.69
CA GLY A 39 13.22 -11.39 -7.78
C GLY A 39 12.25 -10.24 -7.51
N TYR A 40 12.34 -9.55 -6.37
CA TYR A 40 11.49 -8.39 -6.06
C TYR A 40 12.32 -7.15 -5.72
N ARG A 41 11.79 -5.99 -6.10
CA ARG A 41 12.27 -4.69 -5.65
C ARG A 41 11.53 -4.30 -4.37
N LEU A 42 12.29 -3.95 -3.33
CA LEU A 42 11.77 -3.52 -2.04
C LEU A 42 11.65 -1.99 -1.98
N PHE A 43 10.47 -1.50 -1.61
CA PHE A 43 10.24 -0.11 -1.22
C PHE A 43 9.72 -0.10 0.23
N ARG A 44 10.21 0.83 1.04
CA ARG A 44 9.93 0.83 2.48
C ARG A 44 9.87 2.24 3.04
N LYS A 45 8.90 2.47 3.92
CA LYS A 45 8.80 3.69 4.73
C LYS A 45 8.63 3.36 6.20
N ASP A 46 9.64 3.71 6.99
CA ASP A 46 9.65 3.59 8.44
C ASP A 46 9.03 4.82 9.12
N ARG A 47 8.41 4.63 10.28
CA ARG A 47 7.90 5.73 11.11
C ARG A 47 9.04 6.47 11.81
N HIS A 48 9.00 7.80 11.77
CA HIS A 48 10.02 8.64 12.42
C HIS A 48 10.16 8.32 13.92
N GLY A 49 11.40 8.19 14.40
CA GLY A 49 11.72 7.84 15.78
C GLY A 49 11.44 6.38 16.19
N ARG A 50 10.88 5.53 15.31
CA ARG A 50 10.63 4.11 15.57
C ARG A 50 11.07 3.26 14.39
N ARG A 51 12.25 2.67 14.49
CA ARG A 51 12.88 1.77 13.50
C ARG A 51 12.12 0.44 13.23
N ARG A 52 10.86 0.30 13.66
CA ARG A 52 10.17 -0.99 13.87
C ARG A 52 8.66 -0.94 13.58
N ARG A 53 8.18 0.12 12.94
CA ARG A 53 6.79 0.25 12.47
C ARG A 53 6.85 1.06 11.18
N GLY A 54 6.16 0.56 10.16
CA GLY A 54 6.25 1.10 8.82
C GLY A 54 5.53 0.22 7.82
N VAL A 55 5.58 0.62 6.56
CA VAL A 55 4.98 -0.09 5.44
C VAL A 55 6.06 -0.47 4.45
N THR A 56 5.95 -1.68 3.93
CA THR A 56 6.77 -2.21 2.85
C THR A 56 5.90 -2.59 1.67
N LEU A 57 6.39 -2.32 0.47
CA LEU A 57 5.84 -2.80 -0.78
C LEU A 57 6.95 -3.51 -1.57
N TYR A 58 6.76 -4.80 -1.82
CA TYR A 58 7.56 -5.53 -2.79
C TYR A 58 6.88 -5.48 -4.15
N VAL A 59 7.66 -5.15 -5.18
CA VAL A 59 7.22 -5.15 -6.58
C VAL A 59 8.04 -6.17 -7.34
N ASN A 60 7.40 -7.02 -8.14
CA ASN A 60 8.08 -7.99 -8.98
C ASN A 60 9.18 -7.29 -9.81
N GLY A 61 10.42 -7.77 -9.70
CA GLY A 61 11.61 -7.14 -10.26
C GLY A 61 11.64 -7.09 -11.78
N GLN A 62 10.76 -7.83 -12.44
CA GLN A 62 10.56 -7.72 -13.88
C GLN A 62 9.78 -6.46 -14.28
N LEU A 63 9.01 -5.86 -13.36
CA LEU A 63 8.23 -4.65 -13.62
C LEU A 63 9.09 -3.40 -13.48
N GLU A 64 8.98 -2.50 -14.46
CA GLU A 64 9.57 -1.18 -14.32
C GLU A 64 8.73 -0.35 -13.34
N CYS A 65 9.35 0.12 -12.27
CA CYS A 65 8.67 0.87 -11.23
C CYS A 65 9.53 2.00 -10.64
N MET A 66 8.87 3.00 -10.06
CA MET A 66 9.47 4.18 -9.45
C MET A 66 8.66 4.60 -8.22
N GLU A 67 9.34 4.96 -7.13
CA GLU A 67 8.69 5.55 -5.97
C GLU A 67 8.11 6.93 -6.31
N LEU A 68 6.89 7.20 -5.86
CA LEU A 68 6.20 8.47 -6.02
C LEU A 68 6.12 9.21 -4.69
N HIS A 69 6.50 10.48 -4.73
CA HIS A 69 6.27 11.41 -3.63
C HIS A 69 5.00 12.22 -3.91
N LEU A 70 3.85 11.63 -3.57
CA LEU A 70 2.58 12.36 -3.56
C LEU A 70 2.61 13.30 -2.36
N GLY A 71 2.70 14.61 -2.61
CA GLY A 71 3.01 15.65 -1.62
C GLY A 71 2.18 15.63 -0.33
N MET A 72 2.58 16.53 0.58
CA MET A 72 2.35 16.56 2.04
C MET A 72 3.47 15.83 2.80
N GLU A 73 4.52 16.58 3.16
CA GLU A 73 5.51 16.19 4.17
C GLU A 73 4.90 16.16 5.58
N GLU A 74 3.86 15.36 5.78
CA GLU A 74 3.53 14.92 7.14
C GLU A 74 4.42 13.72 7.41
N GLU A 75 5.60 14.00 8.00
CA GLU A 75 6.67 13.07 8.42
C GLU A 75 6.20 11.86 9.26
N LEU A 76 4.93 11.83 9.64
CA LEU A 76 4.32 10.81 10.50
C LEU A 76 3.53 9.73 9.75
N THR A 77 3.51 9.75 8.41
CA THR A 77 2.63 8.88 7.63
C THR A 77 3.30 7.57 7.19
N GLU A 78 2.74 6.44 7.64
CA GLU A 78 3.14 5.07 7.27
C GLU A 78 2.49 4.71 5.92
N ARG A 79 2.90 5.42 4.85
CA ARG A 79 2.29 5.36 3.50
C ARG A 79 3.33 5.47 2.40
N LEU A 80 3.27 4.58 1.43
CA LEU A 80 4.20 4.49 0.32
C LEU A 80 3.42 4.41 -1.00
N TRP A 81 3.93 5.07 -2.03
CA TRP A 81 3.33 5.09 -3.36
C TRP A 81 4.38 4.73 -4.40
N VAL A 82 4.06 3.81 -5.30
CA VAL A 82 4.96 3.36 -6.37
C VAL A 82 4.21 3.37 -7.69
N ARG A 83 4.78 4.01 -8.71
CA ARG A 83 4.31 3.90 -10.09
C ARG A 83 4.92 2.68 -10.73
N ILE A 84 4.09 1.89 -11.40
CA ILE A 84 4.46 0.72 -12.19
C ILE A 84 4.14 1.06 -13.64
N LYS A 85 5.12 0.95 -14.53
CA LYS A 85 4.88 1.22 -15.94
C LYS A 85 4.09 0.10 -16.57
N GLY A 86 3.11 0.47 -17.39
CA GLY A 86 2.38 -0.47 -18.23
C GLY A 86 3.33 -1.10 -19.26
N ARG A 87 3.19 -2.40 -19.50
CA ARG A 87 3.89 -3.07 -20.60
C ARG A 87 3.00 -3.03 -21.84
N ALA A 88 3.37 -2.21 -22.83
CA ALA A 88 2.72 -2.25 -24.13
C ALA A 88 3.12 -3.55 -24.85
N GLY A 89 2.16 -4.45 -25.07
CA GLY A 89 2.33 -5.56 -26.00
C GLY A 89 2.40 -5.07 -27.45
N ALA A 90 2.93 -5.89 -28.37
CA ALA A 90 2.92 -5.60 -29.80
C ALA A 90 1.47 -5.61 -30.32
N GLY A 91 0.79 -4.47 -30.22
CA GLY A 91 -0.63 -4.29 -30.56
C GLY A 91 -1.43 -3.49 -29.53
N ASP A 92 -0.92 -3.35 -28.30
CA ASP A 92 -1.58 -2.57 -27.25
C ASP A 92 -1.12 -1.12 -27.29
N ILE A 93 -2.01 -0.23 -27.73
CA ILE A 93 -1.69 1.19 -27.92
C ILE A 93 -1.69 1.97 -26.59
N MET A 94 -2.19 1.42 -25.48
CA MET A 94 -2.18 2.11 -24.17
C MET A 94 -2.15 1.12 -23.00
N ALA A 95 -1.00 0.51 -22.70
CA ALA A 95 -0.79 -0.02 -21.37
C ALA A 95 -0.54 1.17 -20.43
N GLY A 96 -1.61 1.66 -19.79
CA GLY A 96 -1.50 2.75 -18.81
C GLY A 96 -0.65 2.31 -17.62
N ASP A 97 0.16 3.24 -17.11
CA ASP A 97 0.83 3.07 -15.83
C ASP A 97 -0.20 2.84 -14.70
N ILE A 98 0.21 2.09 -13.68
CA ILE A 98 -0.56 1.83 -12.47
C ILE A 98 0.18 2.46 -11.29
N THR A 99 -0.55 3.16 -10.42
CA THR A 99 -0.04 3.54 -9.11
C THR A 99 -0.43 2.47 -8.09
N ALA A 100 0.53 1.98 -7.32
CA ALA A 100 0.33 1.10 -6.18
C ALA A 100 0.58 1.88 -4.88
N GLY A 101 -0.43 1.95 -4.01
CA GLY A 101 -0.35 2.55 -2.68
C GLY A 101 -0.34 1.47 -1.60
N ALA A 102 0.61 1.55 -0.68
CA ALA A 102 0.66 0.72 0.52
C ALA A 102 0.52 1.63 1.75
N CYS A 103 -0.50 1.41 2.57
CA CYS A 103 -0.87 2.31 3.66
C CYS A 103 -1.15 1.56 4.96
N TYR A 104 -0.67 2.12 6.08
CA TYR A 104 -1.15 1.77 7.40
C TYR A 104 -1.74 3.02 8.07
N ARG A 105 -3.00 2.90 8.50
CA ARG A 105 -3.68 3.90 9.33
C ARG A 105 -3.77 3.34 10.75
N PRO A 106 -3.12 3.95 11.76
CA PRO A 106 -3.34 3.59 13.15
C PRO A 106 -4.82 3.74 13.57
N PRO A 107 -5.33 2.90 14.49
CA PRO A 107 -6.74 2.94 14.91
C PRO A 107 -7.15 4.25 15.59
N ASP A 108 -6.20 4.95 16.22
CA ASP A 108 -6.37 6.23 16.92
C ASP A 108 -5.94 7.44 16.08
N GLN A 109 -5.81 7.27 14.75
CA GLN A 109 -5.40 8.35 13.86
C GLN A 109 -6.42 9.51 13.86
N GLY A 110 -5.91 10.74 13.98
CA GLY A 110 -6.72 11.95 13.95
C GLY A 110 -7.15 12.37 12.55
N ASP A 111 -8.26 13.12 12.47
CA ASP A 111 -8.92 13.52 11.22
C ASP A 111 -8.00 14.23 10.21
N ARG A 112 -7.03 15.03 10.66
CA ARG A 112 -6.08 15.71 9.77
C ARG A 112 -5.21 14.74 8.97
N ALA A 113 -4.73 13.68 9.62
CA ALA A 113 -3.91 12.67 8.96
C ALA A 113 -4.76 11.81 8.01
N ASP A 114 -6.03 11.56 8.34
CA ASP A 114 -7.00 10.93 7.45
C ASP A 114 -7.25 11.78 6.20
N GLU A 115 -7.44 13.09 6.36
CA GLU A 115 -7.61 14.01 5.23
C GLU A 115 -6.39 14.04 4.31
N ALA A 116 -5.18 14.00 4.87
CA ALA A 116 -3.96 13.90 4.09
C ALA A 116 -3.91 12.59 3.27
N LEU A 117 -4.38 11.46 3.85
CA LEU A 117 -4.48 10.18 3.15
C LEU A 117 -5.43 10.30 1.97
N TYR A 118 -6.62 10.85 2.20
CA TYR A 118 -7.66 10.94 1.17
C TYR A 118 -7.25 11.85 0.02
N ARG A 119 -6.51 12.94 0.31
CA ARG A 119 -5.92 13.79 -0.72
C ARG A 119 -4.88 13.04 -1.56
N GLN A 120 -4.03 12.21 -0.94
CA GLN A 120 -3.06 11.38 -1.66
C GLN A 120 -3.75 10.33 -2.54
N ILE A 121 -4.79 9.66 -2.01
CA ILE A 121 -5.62 8.71 -2.77
C ILE A 121 -6.25 9.42 -3.99
N GLY A 122 -6.80 10.61 -3.80
CA GLY A 122 -7.38 11.39 -4.90
C GLY A 122 -6.35 11.82 -5.94
N ALA A 123 -5.17 12.28 -5.51
CA ALA A 123 -4.09 12.64 -6.43
C ALA A 123 -3.61 11.44 -7.26
N ALA A 124 -3.48 10.26 -6.64
CA ALA A 124 -3.09 9.02 -7.31
C ALA A 124 -4.15 8.55 -8.31
N SER A 125 -5.40 8.41 -7.87
CA SER A 125 -6.51 7.84 -8.65
C SER A 125 -6.92 8.71 -9.85
N HIS A 126 -6.85 10.05 -9.73
CA HIS A 126 -7.14 10.93 -10.87
C HIS A 126 -6.04 10.93 -11.94
N SER A 127 -4.82 10.51 -11.59
CA SER A 127 -3.69 10.51 -12.52
C SER A 127 -3.62 9.22 -13.33
N GLN A 128 -3.84 8.07 -12.67
CA GLN A 128 -3.60 6.73 -13.21
C GLN A 128 -4.50 5.71 -12.49
N ALA A 129 -4.59 4.49 -13.02
CA ALA A 129 -5.24 3.40 -12.30
C ALA A 129 -4.55 3.18 -10.94
N LEU A 130 -5.33 3.04 -9.86
CA LEU A 130 -4.82 2.91 -8.50
C LEU A 130 -5.14 1.54 -7.92
N VAL A 131 -4.10 0.86 -7.43
CA VAL A 131 -4.22 -0.28 -6.50
C VAL A 131 -3.86 0.23 -5.11
N LEU A 132 -4.81 0.24 -4.19
CA LEU A 132 -4.61 0.65 -2.81
C LEU A 132 -4.66 -0.56 -1.88
N MET A 133 -3.60 -0.77 -1.09
CA MET A 133 -3.44 -1.92 -0.19
C MET A 133 -2.99 -1.47 1.20
N GLY A 134 -3.27 -2.32 2.18
CA GLY A 134 -2.80 -2.20 3.55
C GLY A 134 -3.94 -2.23 4.57
N ASP A 135 -3.66 -1.78 5.78
CA ASP A 135 -4.59 -1.84 6.90
C ASP A 135 -5.03 -0.44 7.31
N PHE A 136 -6.34 -0.19 7.15
CA PHE A 136 -6.95 1.11 7.42
C PHE A 136 -7.58 1.20 8.83
N ASN A 137 -7.62 0.10 9.60
CA ASN A 137 -8.20 0.06 10.95
C ASN A 137 -9.62 0.68 11.05
N HIS A 138 -10.49 0.29 10.13
CA HIS A 138 -11.92 0.63 10.15
C HIS A 138 -12.78 -0.64 10.36
N PRO A 139 -12.79 -1.22 11.58
CA PRO A 139 -13.41 -2.52 11.84
C PRO A 139 -14.94 -2.50 11.74
N ASP A 140 -15.57 -1.33 11.80
CA ASP A 140 -17.01 -1.15 11.67
C ASP A 140 -17.49 -1.02 10.22
N ILE A 141 -16.58 -1.10 9.23
CA ILE A 141 -16.95 -1.14 7.82
C ILE A 141 -17.50 -2.52 7.48
N CYS A 142 -18.75 -2.57 7.01
CA CYS A 142 -19.25 -3.70 6.27
C CYS A 142 -18.83 -3.56 4.80
N TRP A 143 -17.75 -4.25 4.41
CA TRP A 143 -17.24 -4.20 3.04
C TRP A 143 -18.25 -4.71 2.01
N ARG A 144 -19.09 -5.70 2.36
CA ARG A 144 -20.12 -6.21 1.44
C ARG A 144 -21.12 -5.12 1.07
N ASP A 145 -21.69 -4.47 2.08
CA ASP A 145 -22.81 -3.53 1.91
C ASP A 145 -22.33 -2.09 1.69
N ASN A 146 -21.03 -1.83 1.78
CA ASN A 146 -20.44 -0.49 1.68
C ASN A 146 -20.99 0.49 2.73
N THR A 147 -21.16 0.02 3.96
CA THR A 147 -21.70 0.81 5.08
C THR A 147 -20.74 0.85 6.26
N ALA A 148 -20.85 1.89 7.09
CA ALA A 148 -20.06 2.02 8.31
C ALA A 148 -20.84 2.76 9.40
N GLY A 149 -20.61 2.42 10.66
CA GLY A 149 -21.30 3.03 11.80
C GLY A 149 -20.64 4.34 12.26
N HIS A 150 -19.32 4.39 12.25
CA HIS A 150 -18.54 5.53 12.72
C HIS A 150 -18.34 6.57 11.62
N LYS A 151 -18.26 7.84 12.04
CA LYS A 151 -18.05 8.99 11.13
C LYS A 151 -16.75 8.84 10.32
N GLN A 152 -15.65 8.46 10.96
CA GLN A 152 -14.36 8.32 10.27
C GLN A 152 -14.40 7.24 9.19
N SER A 153 -14.97 6.07 9.50
CA SER A 153 -15.14 4.96 8.57
C SER A 153 -16.05 5.32 7.39
N ARG A 154 -17.12 6.10 7.62
CA ARG A 154 -17.94 6.64 6.53
C ARG A 154 -17.17 7.59 5.61
N ARG A 155 -16.33 8.47 6.15
CA ARG A 155 -15.46 9.35 5.35
C ARG A 155 -14.46 8.55 4.50
N PHE A 156 -13.94 7.45 5.02
CA PHE A 156 -13.10 6.55 4.23
C PHE A 156 -13.87 5.94 3.05
N LEU A 157 -15.11 5.46 3.28
CA LEU A 157 -15.95 4.93 2.22
C LEU A 157 -16.35 6.00 1.18
N GLU A 158 -16.65 7.23 1.62
CA GLU A 158 -16.85 8.38 0.73
C GLU A 158 -15.62 8.60 -0.15
N CYS A 159 -14.42 8.61 0.43
CA CYS A 159 -13.17 8.71 -0.33
C CYS A 159 -13.00 7.56 -1.34
N VAL A 160 -13.30 6.31 -0.98
CA VAL A 160 -13.23 5.17 -1.90
C VAL A 160 -14.20 5.36 -3.07
N ASN A 161 -15.44 5.79 -2.80
CA ASN A 161 -16.47 5.99 -3.81
C ASN A 161 -16.16 7.18 -4.73
N ASP A 162 -15.76 8.33 -4.17
CA ASP A 162 -15.45 9.56 -4.91
C ASP A 162 -14.28 9.36 -5.89
N ASN A 163 -13.39 8.42 -5.59
CA ASN A 163 -12.23 8.07 -6.41
C ASN A 163 -12.44 6.81 -7.26
N PHE A 164 -13.69 6.33 -7.39
CA PHE A 164 -14.08 5.19 -8.22
C PHE A 164 -13.31 3.88 -7.91
N LEU A 165 -12.89 3.71 -6.65
CA LEU A 165 -12.16 2.53 -6.22
C LEU A 165 -13.11 1.36 -5.98
N SER A 166 -12.75 0.21 -6.54
CA SER A 166 -13.50 -1.04 -6.37
C SER A 166 -12.81 -1.96 -5.38
N LYS A 167 -13.62 -2.67 -4.59
CA LYS A 167 -13.19 -3.71 -3.65
C LYS A 167 -13.19 -5.08 -4.33
N TRP A 168 -12.22 -5.92 -3.99
CA TRP A 168 -12.05 -7.28 -4.52
C TRP A 168 -12.12 -8.31 -3.39
#